data_AF-S8BYY1-F1
#
_entry.id   AF-S8BYY1-F1
#
_cell.length_a   1.000
_cell.length_b   1.000
_cell.length_c   1.000
_cell.angle_alpha   90.00
_cell.angle_beta   90.00
_cell.angle_gamma   90.00
#
_symmetry.space_group_name_H-M   'P 1'
#
loop_
_entity.id
_entity.type
_entity.pdbx_description
1 polymer ?
#
loop_
_entity_poly.entity_id
_entity_poly.type
_entity_poly.pdbx_seq_one_letter_code
_entity_poly.pdbx_strand_id
1 'polypeptide(L)'
;QDSLILEQLKSKIDALALEIDGKTQEIKEKDNAIAAKENTIRLKSDRIVSLESEISAINNNRKLDASEQVKKERERSEELEKLVEKLKEGLNEKTIQKEFLEAKQTDAAKKTSELNSKLNSLQKIIDDQKAKLRKTERALQNAEEELKRAKLEAATKAKELLEAHGAWLPRWLSIHLKAYQSILEKNWEDHGKPGLEKLIEKAMEKKAQAEVWAAPHVKTVKTKWIPALKDQWVEISANVEPRVQAVIAKTVETYEASKDAVTPHIIKLKEQADPYLQEFRKISRPYIDQVAVAARPHVEKFRTTLKPYTQEAVVAYGKFLESASKYHTQVQDKVKEKLKSHELTRHIATKELIWFSASALLALPVIFLLKLSTVLFRKKATKPVRSSQSSRRKGKRVHSE
;
A
#
# COMPACT_ATOMS: atom_id res chain seq x y z
N GLN A 1 101.20 -89.11 87.62
CA GLN A 1 100.73 -87.79 87.17
C GLN A 1 100.03 -87.84 85.80
N ASP A 2 100.07 -88.96 85.07
CA ASP A 2 99.57 -89.04 83.68
C ASP A 2 98.08 -89.42 83.51
N SER A 3 97.42 -89.92 84.57
CA SER A 3 95.99 -90.31 84.52
C SER A 3 95.02 -89.12 84.52
N LEU A 4 95.41 -87.97 85.11
CA LEU A 4 94.53 -86.81 85.27
C LEU A 4 94.45 -85.96 83.98
N ILE A 5 95.53 -85.96 83.19
CA ILE A 5 95.64 -85.21 81.94
C ILE A 5 94.77 -85.83 80.84
N LEU A 6 94.69 -87.17 80.82
CA LEU A 6 93.96 -87.92 79.79
C LEU A 6 92.44 -87.80 79.95
N GLU A 7 91.95 -87.76 81.19
CA GLU A 7 90.54 -87.54 81.51
C GLU A 7 90.10 -86.08 81.27
N GLN A 8 91.01 -85.13 81.51
CA GLN A 8 90.80 -83.71 81.21
C GLN A 8 90.81 -83.41 79.70
N LEU A 9 91.61 -84.15 78.92
CA LEU A 9 91.58 -84.09 77.45
C LEU A 9 90.29 -84.70 76.90
N LYS A 10 89.83 -85.82 77.46
CA LYS A 10 88.61 -86.49 77.01
C LYS A 10 87.36 -85.64 77.25
N SER A 11 87.22 -85.05 78.44
CA SER A 11 86.12 -84.11 78.74
C SER A 11 86.14 -82.85 77.88
N LYS A 12 87.33 -82.33 77.50
CA LYS A 12 87.43 -81.23 76.53
C LYS A 12 87.07 -81.65 75.11
N ILE A 13 87.44 -82.86 74.69
CA ILE A 13 87.04 -83.40 73.38
C ILE A 13 85.53 -83.59 73.31
N ASP A 14 84.92 -84.15 74.36
CA ASP A 14 83.47 -84.36 74.42
C ASP A 14 82.71 -83.01 74.48
N ALA A 15 83.22 -82.03 75.22
CA ALA A 15 82.65 -80.68 75.26
C ALA A 15 82.78 -79.95 73.91
N LEU A 16 83.93 -80.09 73.21
CA LEU A 16 84.12 -79.53 71.87
C LEU A 16 83.26 -80.26 70.83
N ALA A 17 83.07 -81.58 70.94
CA ALA A 17 82.20 -82.34 70.06
C ALA A 17 80.73 -81.89 70.22
N LEU A 18 80.26 -81.68 71.45
CA LEU A 18 78.95 -81.10 71.74
C LEU A 18 78.81 -79.67 71.21
N GLU A 19 79.85 -78.83 71.31
CA GLU A 19 79.83 -77.47 70.76
C GLU A 19 79.80 -77.47 69.22
N ILE A 20 80.53 -78.39 68.57
CA ILE A 20 80.53 -78.56 67.11
C ILE A 20 79.17 -79.06 66.63
N ASP A 21 78.57 -80.04 67.30
CA ASP A 21 77.27 -80.58 66.94
C ASP A 21 76.17 -79.51 67.11
N GLY A 22 76.22 -78.76 68.21
CA GLY A 22 75.37 -77.58 68.45
C GLY A 22 75.50 -76.51 67.35
N LYS A 23 76.73 -76.16 66.94
CA LYS A 23 76.95 -75.20 65.85
C LYS A 23 76.53 -75.74 64.49
N THR A 24 76.63 -77.05 64.27
CA THR A 24 76.22 -77.70 63.02
C THR A 24 74.70 -77.70 62.90
N GLN A 25 73.98 -77.95 63.99
CA GLN A 25 72.53 -77.81 64.07
C GLN A 25 72.10 -76.35 63.79
N GLU A 26 72.74 -75.37 64.41
CA GLU A 26 72.44 -73.95 64.23
C GLU A 26 72.70 -73.46 62.78
N ILE A 27 73.77 -73.94 62.14
CA ILE A 27 74.05 -73.67 60.72
C ILE A 27 72.95 -74.23 59.84
N LYS A 28 72.48 -75.45 60.11
CA LYS A 28 71.37 -76.08 59.37
C LYS A 28 70.07 -75.29 59.49
N GLU A 29 69.76 -74.79 60.67
CA GLU A 29 68.59 -73.93 60.90
C GLU A 29 68.71 -72.59 60.16
N LYS A 30 69.90 -71.99 60.15
CA LYS A 30 70.19 -70.76 59.38
C LYS A 30 70.10 -70.98 57.87
N ASP A 31 70.60 -72.09 57.34
CA ASP A 31 70.49 -72.44 55.92
C ASP A 31 69.02 -72.63 55.48
N ASN A 32 68.22 -73.31 56.31
CA ASN A 32 66.78 -73.44 56.06
C ASN A 32 66.07 -72.07 56.08
N ALA A 33 66.46 -71.17 57.00
CA ALA A 33 65.93 -69.82 57.06
C ALA A 33 66.36 -68.96 55.84
N ILE A 34 67.58 -69.16 55.32
CA ILE A 34 68.08 -68.51 54.11
C ILE A 34 67.29 -69.00 52.88
N ALA A 35 67.10 -70.31 52.74
CA ALA A 35 66.33 -70.89 51.63
C ALA A 35 64.87 -70.39 51.61
N ALA A 36 64.25 -70.23 52.78
CA ALA A 36 62.91 -69.64 52.89
C ALA A 36 62.87 -68.16 52.45
N LYS A 37 63.89 -67.38 52.82
CA LYS A 37 64.02 -65.98 52.38
C LYS A 37 64.29 -65.86 50.89
N GLU A 38 65.14 -66.70 50.31
CA GLU A 38 65.40 -66.74 48.87
C GLU A 38 64.14 -67.06 48.05
N ASN A 39 63.34 -68.05 48.47
CA ASN A 39 62.06 -68.33 47.82
C ASN A 39 61.09 -67.14 47.89
N THR A 40 61.06 -66.43 49.03
CA THR A 40 60.24 -65.22 49.19
C THR A 40 60.72 -64.08 48.29
N ILE A 41 62.04 -63.91 48.16
CA ILE A 41 62.65 -62.92 47.27
C ILE A 41 62.33 -63.26 45.82
N ARG A 42 62.45 -64.53 45.41
CA ARG A 42 62.12 -64.97 44.04
C ARG A 42 60.66 -64.68 43.69
N LEU A 43 59.73 -65.06 44.56
CA LEU A 43 58.30 -64.77 44.38
C LEU A 43 58.01 -63.27 44.28
N LYS A 44 58.68 -62.44 45.09
CA LYS A 44 58.52 -60.97 45.01
C LYS A 44 59.12 -60.40 43.72
N SER A 45 60.28 -60.89 43.28
CA SER A 45 60.86 -60.51 41.98
C SER A 45 59.94 -60.85 40.82
N ASP A 46 59.40 -62.07 40.77
CA ASP A 46 58.46 -62.49 39.73
C ASP A 46 57.21 -61.60 39.70
N ARG A 47 56.72 -61.20 40.89
CA ARG A 47 55.59 -60.27 41.02
C ARG A 47 55.92 -58.86 40.53
N ILE A 48 57.13 -58.37 40.78
CA ILE A 48 57.59 -57.06 40.29
C ILE A 48 57.65 -57.08 38.76
N VAL A 49 58.24 -58.11 38.16
CA VAL A 49 58.32 -58.26 36.69
C VAL A 49 56.92 -58.30 36.06
N SER A 50 55.98 -59.02 36.68
CA SER A 50 54.58 -59.04 36.24
C SER A 50 53.94 -57.64 36.28
N LEU A 51 54.11 -56.90 37.38
CA LEU A 51 53.53 -55.57 37.53
C LEU A 51 54.17 -54.53 36.58
N GLU A 52 55.47 -54.62 36.32
CA GLU A 52 56.16 -53.77 35.34
C GLU A 52 55.63 -54.00 33.92
N SER A 53 55.33 -55.26 33.55
CA SER A 53 54.72 -55.59 32.26
C SER A 53 53.30 -55.02 32.14
N GLU A 54 52.51 -55.06 33.21
CA GLU A 54 51.14 -54.55 33.26
C GLU A 54 51.11 -53.02 33.19
N ILE A 55 52.01 -52.34 33.91
CA ILE A 55 52.18 -50.88 33.84
C ILE A 55 52.59 -50.45 32.42
N SER A 56 53.50 -51.20 31.78
CA SER A 56 53.93 -50.92 30.41
C SER A 56 52.79 -51.07 29.41
N ALA A 57 51.96 -52.10 29.56
CA ALA A 57 50.77 -52.32 28.72
C ALA A 57 49.75 -51.18 28.88
N ILE A 58 49.45 -50.78 30.12
CA ILE A 58 48.50 -49.69 30.41
C ILE A 58 49.00 -48.36 29.83
N ASN A 59 50.29 -48.05 29.97
CA ASN A 59 50.86 -46.79 29.47
C ASN A 59 50.86 -46.74 27.93
N ASN A 60 51.15 -47.86 27.26
CA ASN A 60 51.12 -47.95 25.81
C ASN A 60 49.69 -47.81 25.27
N ASN A 61 48.71 -48.47 25.89
CA ASN A 61 47.30 -48.33 25.51
C ASN A 61 46.79 -46.89 25.73
N ARG A 62 47.16 -46.25 26.85
CA ARG A 62 46.79 -44.85 27.13
C ARG A 62 47.37 -43.87 26.10
N LYS A 63 48.61 -44.09 25.63
CA LYS A 63 49.21 -43.25 24.57
C LYS A 63 48.54 -43.46 23.21
N LEU A 64 48.15 -44.70 22.89
CA LEU A 64 47.43 -45.02 21.65
C LEU A 64 46.04 -44.36 21.62
N ASP A 65 45.25 -44.51 22.69
CA ASP A 65 43.91 -43.90 22.79
C ASP A 65 43.97 -42.37 22.71
N ALA A 66 44.93 -41.75 23.39
CA ALA A 66 45.14 -40.30 23.33
C ALA A 66 45.55 -39.83 21.92
N SER A 67 46.41 -40.59 21.23
CA SER A 67 46.84 -40.30 19.85
C SER A 67 45.68 -40.45 18.86
N GLU A 68 44.82 -41.44 19.03
CA GLU A 68 43.63 -41.64 18.19
C GLU A 68 42.55 -40.58 18.43
N GLN A 69 42.30 -40.16 19.68
CA GLN A 69 41.37 -39.07 19.98
C GLN A 69 41.84 -37.74 19.37
N VAL A 70 43.12 -37.41 19.50
CA VAL A 70 43.70 -36.18 18.92
C VAL A 70 43.60 -36.16 17.40
N LYS A 71 43.73 -37.32 16.73
CA LYS A 71 43.55 -37.42 15.27
C LYS A 71 42.09 -37.22 14.87
N LYS A 72 41.14 -37.86 15.55
CA LYS A 72 39.69 -37.68 15.29
C LYS A 72 39.23 -36.25 15.54
N GLU A 73 39.76 -35.58 16.56
CA GLU A 73 39.46 -34.18 16.86
C GLU A 73 40.05 -33.23 15.82
N ARG A 74 41.27 -33.51 15.30
CA ARG A 74 41.84 -32.75 14.18
C ARG A 74 41.05 -32.91 12.89
N GLU A 75 40.66 -34.14 12.53
CA GLU A 75 39.83 -34.38 11.34
C GLU A 75 38.49 -33.63 11.42
N ARG A 76 37.82 -33.69 12.58
CA ARG A 76 36.60 -32.91 12.83
C ARG A 76 36.82 -31.40 12.76
N SER A 77 37.95 -30.92 13.26
CA SER A 77 38.32 -29.50 13.19
C SER A 77 38.51 -29.04 11.74
N GLU A 78 39.21 -29.83 10.93
CA GLU A 78 39.44 -29.54 9.50
C GLU A 78 38.13 -29.59 8.69
N GLU A 79 37.23 -30.52 9.00
CA GLU A 79 35.88 -30.56 8.40
C GLU A 79 35.04 -29.33 8.79
N LEU A 80 35.08 -28.93 10.06
CA LEU A 80 34.39 -27.73 10.54
C LEU A 80 34.96 -26.46 9.89
N GLU A 81 36.28 -26.37 9.71
CA GLU A 81 36.92 -25.24 9.04
C GLU A 81 36.48 -25.12 7.58
N LYS A 82 36.43 -26.23 6.85
CA LYS A 82 35.88 -26.28 5.47
C LYS A 82 34.40 -25.85 5.41
N LEU A 83 33.59 -26.25 6.39
CA LEU A 83 32.19 -25.82 6.46
C LEU A 83 32.07 -24.31 6.73
N VAL A 84 32.92 -23.76 7.61
CA VAL A 84 32.96 -22.33 7.89
C VAL A 84 33.39 -21.53 6.66
N GLU A 85 34.40 -21.98 5.92
CA GLU A 85 34.82 -21.34 4.67
C GLU A 85 33.70 -21.36 3.62
N LYS A 86 33.06 -22.51 3.42
CA LYS A 86 31.94 -22.64 2.49
C LYS A 86 30.75 -21.75 2.86
N LEU A 87 30.44 -21.65 4.16
CA LEU A 87 29.39 -20.75 4.65
C LEU A 87 29.77 -19.27 4.43
N LYS A 88 31.04 -18.92 4.62
CA LYS A 88 31.56 -17.57 4.40
C LYS A 88 31.47 -17.17 2.92
N GLU A 89 31.84 -18.06 2.01
CA GLU A 89 31.67 -17.85 0.56
C GLU A 89 30.20 -17.65 0.19
N GLY A 90 29.31 -18.53 0.67
CA GLY A 90 27.87 -18.41 0.43
C GLY A 90 27.27 -17.10 0.99
N LEU A 91 27.76 -16.63 2.13
CA LEU A 91 27.32 -15.36 2.73
C LEU A 91 27.79 -14.16 1.89
N ASN A 92 29.02 -14.20 1.36
CA ASN A 92 29.53 -13.18 0.45
C ASN A 92 28.73 -13.11 -0.86
N GLU A 93 28.45 -14.26 -1.48
CA GLU A 93 27.61 -14.31 -2.69
C GLU A 93 26.21 -13.72 -2.44
N LYS A 94 25.61 -14.07 -1.30
CA LYS A 94 24.30 -13.52 -0.90
C LYS A 94 24.35 -12.02 -0.65
N THR A 95 25.46 -11.52 -0.12
CA THR A 95 25.66 -10.09 0.10
C THR A 95 25.75 -9.34 -1.24
N ILE A 96 26.55 -9.84 -2.20
CA ILE A 96 26.65 -9.27 -3.55
C ILE A 96 25.29 -9.30 -4.27
N GLN A 97 24.54 -10.41 -4.17
CA GLN A 97 23.20 -10.51 -4.74
C GLN A 97 22.23 -9.49 -4.11
N LYS A 98 22.30 -9.30 -2.79
CA LYS A 98 21.49 -8.32 -2.07
C LYS A 98 21.79 -6.90 -2.55
N GLU A 99 23.08 -6.53 -2.63
CA GLU A 99 23.50 -5.20 -3.13
C GLU A 99 23.04 -4.95 -4.57
N PHE A 100 23.14 -5.96 -5.44
CA PHE A 100 22.63 -5.88 -6.82
C PHE A 100 21.11 -5.67 -6.87
N LEU A 101 20.35 -6.38 -6.03
CA LEU A 101 18.90 -6.22 -5.94
C LEU A 101 18.51 -4.86 -5.36
N GLU A 102 19.23 -4.37 -4.34
CA GLU A 102 19.03 -3.03 -3.78
C GLU A 102 19.33 -1.94 -4.81
N ALA A 103 20.43 -2.06 -5.57
CA ALA A 103 20.74 -1.15 -6.67
C ALA A 103 19.63 -1.14 -7.74
N LYS A 104 19.12 -2.31 -8.12
CA LYS A 104 17.99 -2.42 -9.07
C LYS A 104 16.69 -1.84 -8.51
N GLN A 105 16.44 -2.00 -7.21
CA GLN A 105 15.30 -1.41 -6.52
C GLN A 105 15.39 0.12 -6.49
N THR A 106 16.56 0.69 -6.21
CA THR A 106 16.75 2.15 -6.23
C THR A 106 16.64 2.74 -7.64
N ASP A 107 17.14 2.05 -8.68
CA ASP A 107 16.97 2.47 -10.08
C ASP A 107 15.49 2.42 -10.52
N ALA A 108 14.78 1.34 -10.17
CA ALA A 108 13.34 1.25 -10.42
C ALA A 108 12.54 2.33 -9.65
N ALA A 109 12.93 2.64 -8.41
CA ALA A 109 12.33 3.72 -7.62
C ALA A 109 12.57 5.11 -8.27
N LYS A 110 13.76 5.36 -8.80
CA LYS A 110 14.06 6.58 -9.56
C LYS A 110 13.20 6.68 -10.82
N LYS A 111 13.13 5.61 -11.63
CA LYS A 111 12.29 5.55 -12.85
C LYS A 111 10.81 5.76 -12.55
N THR A 112 10.28 5.17 -11.49
CA THR A 112 8.88 5.37 -11.09
C THR A 112 8.61 6.79 -10.65
N SER A 113 9.53 7.42 -9.90
CA SER A 113 9.40 8.85 -9.53
C SER A 113 9.45 9.78 -10.74
N GLU A 114 10.30 9.50 -11.74
CA GLU A 114 10.39 10.27 -12.99
C GLU A 114 9.15 10.08 -13.87
N LEU A 115 8.63 8.86 -14.00
CA LEU A 115 7.38 8.61 -14.69
C LEU A 115 6.21 9.31 -14.00
N ASN A 116 6.19 9.34 -12.67
CA ASN A 116 5.15 10.03 -11.92
C ASN A 116 5.21 11.56 -12.11
N SER A 117 6.41 12.15 -12.20
CA SER A 117 6.54 13.59 -12.49
C SER A 117 6.08 13.93 -13.92
N LYS A 118 6.40 13.08 -14.91
CA LYS A 118 5.89 13.20 -16.30
C LYS A 118 4.38 13.02 -16.38
N LEU A 119 3.80 12.08 -15.62
CA LEU A 119 2.36 11.88 -15.55
C LEU A 119 1.65 13.12 -14.98
N ASN A 120 2.20 13.71 -13.91
CA ASN A 120 1.66 14.92 -13.31
C ASN A 120 1.74 16.14 -14.25
N SER A 121 2.79 16.28 -15.05
CA SER A 121 2.88 17.36 -16.04
C SER A 121 1.90 17.16 -17.20
N LEU A 122 1.73 15.93 -17.70
CA LEU A 122 0.72 15.61 -18.71
C LEU A 122 -0.70 15.86 -18.20
N GLN A 123 -1.00 15.49 -16.94
CA GLN A 123 -2.29 15.74 -16.32
C GLN A 123 -2.60 17.25 -16.27
N LYS A 124 -1.63 18.09 -15.90
CA LYS A 124 -1.77 19.55 -15.93
C LYS A 124 -2.07 20.08 -17.34
N ILE A 125 -1.38 19.58 -18.37
CA ILE A 125 -1.61 19.97 -19.77
C ILE A 125 -3.04 19.60 -20.20
N ILE A 126 -3.52 18.41 -19.84
CA ILE A 126 -4.88 17.96 -20.14
C ILE A 126 -5.92 18.85 -19.47
N ASP A 127 -5.72 19.18 -18.19
CA ASP A 127 -6.65 20.05 -17.45
C ASP A 127 -6.67 21.47 -18.03
N ASP A 128 -5.52 22.02 -18.44
CA ASP A 128 -5.41 23.30 -19.12
C ASP A 128 -6.12 23.32 -20.48
N GLN A 129 -5.92 22.27 -21.30
CA GLN A 129 -6.61 22.14 -22.60
C GLN A 129 -8.12 22.01 -22.41
N LYS A 130 -8.58 21.24 -21.43
CA LYS A 130 -10.01 21.10 -21.09
C LYS A 130 -10.61 22.41 -20.63
N ALA A 131 -9.87 23.21 -19.86
CA ALA A 131 -10.29 24.54 -19.45
C ALA A 131 -10.42 25.51 -20.65
N LYS A 132 -9.47 25.47 -21.60
CA LYS A 132 -9.54 26.25 -22.84
C LYS A 132 -10.73 25.85 -23.70
N LEU A 133 -10.97 24.55 -23.88
CA LEU A 133 -12.10 24.03 -24.66
C LEU A 133 -13.44 24.47 -24.06
N ARG A 134 -13.59 24.39 -22.73
CA ARG A 134 -14.80 24.89 -22.05
C ARG A 134 -15.00 26.40 -22.19
N LYS A 135 -13.93 27.19 -22.33
CA LYS A 135 -14.05 28.64 -22.57
C LYS A 135 -14.52 28.91 -24.00
N THR A 136 -13.97 28.22 -24.99
CA THR A 136 -14.38 28.37 -26.39
C THR A 136 -15.80 27.87 -26.62
N GLU A 137 -16.20 26.78 -25.97
CA GLU A 137 -17.57 26.25 -26.02
C GLU A 137 -18.60 27.22 -25.44
N ARG A 138 -18.30 27.85 -24.29
CA ARG A 138 -19.15 28.91 -23.73
C ARG A 138 -19.25 30.15 -24.63
N ALA A 139 -18.13 30.58 -25.22
CA ALA A 139 -18.14 31.70 -26.15
C ALA A 139 -19.00 31.41 -27.38
N LEU A 140 -18.94 30.17 -27.90
CA LEU A 140 -19.76 29.72 -29.02
C LEU A 140 -21.26 29.71 -28.65
N GLN A 141 -21.62 29.12 -27.51
CA GLN A 141 -23.02 29.09 -27.03
C GLN A 141 -23.58 30.50 -26.86
N ASN A 142 -22.80 31.41 -26.24
CA ASN A 142 -23.22 32.81 -26.09
C ASN A 142 -23.43 33.48 -27.45
N ALA A 143 -22.52 33.28 -28.41
CA ALA A 143 -22.66 33.84 -29.75
C ALA A 143 -23.89 33.29 -30.49
N GLU A 144 -24.19 31.98 -30.34
CA GLU A 144 -25.39 31.37 -30.90
C GLU A 144 -26.69 31.92 -30.27
N GLU A 145 -26.69 32.15 -28.95
CA GLU A 145 -27.83 32.76 -28.25
C GLU A 145 -28.04 34.23 -28.63
N GLU A 146 -26.96 35.02 -28.69
CA GLU A 146 -27.00 36.42 -29.13
C GLU A 146 -27.50 36.54 -30.57
N LEU A 147 -27.04 35.65 -31.47
CA LEU A 147 -27.54 35.59 -32.84
C LEU A 147 -29.03 35.27 -32.89
N LYS A 148 -29.52 34.32 -32.09
CA LYS A 148 -30.97 34.00 -32.02
C LYS A 148 -31.77 35.20 -31.50
N ARG A 149 -31.29 35.88 -30.46
CA ARG A 149 -31.94 37.08 -29.91
C ARG A 149 -31.97 38.21 -30.92
N ALA A 150 -30.85 38.51 -31.59
CA ALA A 150 -30.77 39.54 -32.61
C ALA A 150 -31.72 39.26 -33.79
N LYS A 151 -31.84 37.99 -34.21
CA LYS A 151 -32.82 37.59 -35.23
C LYS A 151 -34.26 37.81 -34.79
N LEU A 152 -34.60 37.46 -33.55
CA LEU A 152 -35.95 37.67 -33.02
C LEU A 152 -36.26 39.16 -32.87
N GLU A 153 -35.34 39.95 -32.33
CA GLU A 153 -35.49 41.39 -32.15
C GLU A 153 -35.61 42.13 -33.50
N ALA A 154 -34.82 41.73 -34.50
CA ALA A 154 -34.97 42.26 -35.86
C ALA A 154 -36.35 41.92 -36.44
N ALA A 155 -36.84 40.69 -36.23
CA ALA A 155 -38.15 40.27 -36.71
C ALA A 155 -39.31 40.99 -35.99
N THR A 156 -39.19 41.27 -34.68
CA THR A 156 -40.21 42.03 -33.93
C THR A 156 -40.21 43.49 -34.35
N LYS A 157 -39.04 44.15 -34.42
CA LYS A 157 -38.91 45.54 -34.89
C LYS A 157 -39.41 45.71 -36.32
N ALA A 158 -39.16 44.73 -37.18
CA ALA A 158 -39.70 44.73 -38.55
C ALA A 158 -41.23 44.72 -38.55
N LYS A 159 -41.88 43.91 -37.69
CA LYS A 159 -43.34 43.87 -37.56
C LYS A 159 -43.92 45.15 -36.97
N GLU A 160 -43.31 45.68 -35.90
CA GLU A 160 -43.71 46.95 -35.27
C GLU A 160 -43.63 48.12 -36.26
N LEU A 161 -42.56 48.17 -37.07
CA LEU A 161 -42.44 49.14 -38.16
C LEU A 161 -43.57 48.97 -39.17
N LEU A 162 -43.84 47.74 -39.60
CA LEU A 162 -44.88 47.44 -40.61
C LEU A 162 -46.29 47.82 -40.12
N GLU A 163 -46.59 47.62 -38.84
CA GLU A 163 -47.86 48.01 -38.20
C GLU A 163 -47.97 49.53 -38.00
N ALA A 164 -46.90 50.19 -37.50
CA ALA A 164 -46.87 51.65 -37.36
C ALA A 164 -46.94 52.36 -38.73
N HIS A 165 -46.40 51.74 -39.78
CA HIS A 165 -46.42 52.25 -41.14
C HIS A 165 -47.83 52.26 -41.77
N GLY A 166 -48.73 51.36 -41.34
CA GLY A 166 -50.09 51.27 -41.88
C GLY A 166 -51.04 52.41 -41.47
N ALA A 167 -50.75 53.08 -40.34
CA ALA A 167 -51.67 54.04 -39.73
C ALA A 167 -51.24 55.52 -39.78
N TRP A 168 -49.95 55.82 -40.02
CA TRP A 168 -49.43 57.20 -39.88
C TRP A 168 -48.68 57.76 -41.10
N LEU A 169 -48.29 56.94 -42.08
CA LEU A 169 -47.48 57.40 -43.20
C LEU A 169 -48.31 58.03 -44.33
N PRO A 170 -48.00 59.27 -44.76
CA PRO A 170 -48.58 59.84 -45.96
C PRO A 170 -48.38 58.93 -47.18
N ARG A 171 -49.37 58.87 -48.09
CA ARG A 171 -49.34 57.97 -49.27
C ARG A 171 -48.04 58.08 -50.07
N TRP A 172 -47.46 59.28 -50.20
CA TRP A 172 -46.19 59.50 -50.88
C TRP A 172 -45.01 58.76 -50.21
N LEU A 173 -44.92 58.78 -48.88
CA LEU A 173 -43.84 58.11 -48.14
C LEU A 173 -43.99 56.58 -48.17
N SER A 174 -45.22 56.06 -48.21
CA SER A 174 -45.48 54.61 -48.40
C SER A 174 -45.00 54.08 -49.76
N ILE A 175 -45.08 54.91 -50.81
CA ILE A 175 -44.56 54.59 -52.15
C ILE A 175 -43.03 54.57 -52.11
N HIS A 176 -42.40 55.56 -51.45
CA HIS A 176 -40.94 55.59 -51.31
C HIS A 176 -40.38 54.45 -50.45
N LEU A 177 -41.05 54.06 -49.37
CA LEU A 177 -40.64 52.91 -48.54
C LEU A 177 -40.72 51.59 -49.30
N LYS A 178 -41.75 51.39 -50.14
CA LYS A 178 -41.84 50.22 -51.02
C LYS A 178 -40.72 50.21 -52.06
N ALA A 179 -40.41 51.37 -52.66
CA ALA A 179 -39.28 51.49 -53.57
C ALA A 179 -37.94 51.20 -52.88
N TYR A 180 -37.75 51.71 -51.65
CA TYR A 180 -36.54 51.49 -50.86
C TYR A 180 -36.40 50.03 -50.40
N GLN A 181 -37.51 49.39 -50.01
CA GLN A 181 -37.57 47.97 -49.69
C GLN A 181 -37.17 47.12 -50.90
N SER A 182 -37.67 47.44 -52.09
CA SER A 182 -37.31 46.74 -53.33
C SER A 182 -35.82 46.90 -53.68
N ILE A 183 -35.22 48.08 -53.47
CA ILE A 183 -33.79 48.32 -53.66
C ILE A 183 -32.96 47.53 -52.64
N LEU A 184 -33.40 47.50 -51.38
CA LEU A 184 -32.72 46.78 -50.30
C LEU A 184 -32.77 45.26 -50.52
N GLU A 185 -33.92 44.74 -50.95
CA GLU A 185 -34.12 43.33 -51.30
C GLU A 185 -33.27 42.93 -52.51
N LYS A 186 -33.21 43.77 -53.54
CA LYS A 186 -32.34 43.57 -54.70
C LYS A 186 -30.86 43.58 -54.30
N ASN A 187 -30.41 44.57 -53.53
CA ASN A 187 -29.01 44.61 -53.05
C ASN A 187 -28.67 43.46 -52.09
N TRP A 188 -29.65 42.99 -51.30
CA TRP A 188 -29.48 41.81 -50.47
C TRP A 188 -29.28 40.54 -51.31
N GLU A 189 -30.07 40.35 -52.36
CA GLU A 189 -29.90 39.22 -53.30
C GLU A 189 -28.61 39.34 -54.13
N ASP A 190 -28.25 40.53 -54.61
CA ASP A 190 -27.07 40.75 -55.46
C ASP A 190 -25.74 40.69 -54.68
N HIS A 191 -25.73 41.09 -53.40
CA HIS A 191 -24.48 41.27 -52.62
C HIS A 191 -24.49 40.64 -51.24
N GLY A 192 -25.60 40.71 -50.50
CA GLY A 192 -25.68 40.22 -49.11
C GLY A 192 -25.70 38.70 -49.00
N LYS A 193 -26.60 38.07 -49.75
CA LYS A 193 -26.81 36.61 -49.77
C LYS A 193 -25.60 35.84 -50.32
N PRO A 194 -24.98 36.24 -51.46
CA PRO A 194 -23.75 35.58 -51.92
C PRO A 194 -22.60 35.70 -50.92
N GLY A 195 -22.48 36.84 -50.22
CA GLY A 195 -21.49 37.04 -49.17
C GLY A 195 -21.68 36.10 -47.97
N LEU A 196 -22.94 35.91 -47.55
CA LEU A 196 -23.30 35.01 -46.45
C LEU A 196 -23.10 33.54 -46.84
N GLU A 197 -23.52 33.15 -48.05
CA GLU A 197 -23.33 31.80 -48.58
C GLU A 197 -21.85 31.43 -48.68
N LYS A 198 -21.01 32.35 -49.15
CA LYS A 198 -19.55 32.17 -49.21
C LYS A 198 -18.91 32.01 -47.82
N LEU A 199 -19.44 32.67 -46.78
CA LEU A 199 -18.99 32.49 -45.40
C LEU A 199 -19.40 31.12 -44.85
N ILE A 200 -20.62 30.69 -45.14
CA ILE A 200 -21.13 29.36 -44.78
C ILE A 200 -20.29 28.27 -45.47
N GLU A 201 -20.01 28.44 -46.76
CA GLU A 201 -19.16 27.54 -47.53
C GLU A 201 -17.75 27.44 -46.94
N LYS A 202 -17.09 28.57 -46.68
CA LYS A 202 -15.76 28.58 -46.03
C LYS A 202 -15.77 27.95 -44.64
N ALA A 203 -16.84 28.14 -43.86
CA ALA A 203 -16.97 27.49 -42.55
C ALA A 203 -17.09 25.97 -42.70
N MET A 204 -17.84 25.49 -43.70
CA MET A 204 -17.99 24.06 -44.00
C MET A 204 -16.69 23.45 -44.54
N GLU A 205 -15.96 24.15 -45.40
CA GLU A 205 -14.62 23.74 -45.86
C GLU A 205 -13.64 23.60 -44.71
N LYS A 206 -13.61 24.58 -43.78
CA LYS A 206 -12.72 24.53 -42.61
C LYS A 206 -13.09 23.41 -41.64
N LYS A 207 -14.38 23.14 -41.47
CA LYS A 207 -14.86 21.96 -40.72
C LYS A 207 -14.42 20.66 -41.39
N ALA A 208 -14.60 20.53 -42.70
CA ALA A 208 -14.17 19.35 -43.45
C ALA A 208 -12.64 19.14 -43.38
N GLN A 209 -11.85 20.22 -43.47
CA GLN A 209 -10.39 20.17 -43.27
C GLN A 209 -10.01 19.67 -41.87
N ALA A 210 -10.72 20.10 -40.84
CA ALA A 210 -10.51 19.63 -39.47
C ALA A 210 -10.86 18.14 -39.29
N GLU A 211 -11.93 17.66 -39.94
CA GLU A 211 -12.30 16.25 -39.96
C GLU A 211 -11.27 15.39 -40.69
N VAL A 212 -10.76 15.85 -41.85
CA VAL A 212 -9.69 15.18 -42.62
C VAL A 212 -8.38 15.14 -41.83
N TRP A 213 -8.02 16.23 -41.12
CA TRP A 213 -6.84 16.26 -40.26
C TRP A 213 -6.97 15.31 -39.07
N ALA A 214 -8.14 15.22 -38.45
CA ALA A 214 -8.39 14.36 -37.30
C ALA A 214 -8.52 12.87 -37.67
N ALA A 215 -9.05 12.55 -38.85
CA ALA A 215 -9.28 11.18 -39.32
C ALA A 215 -8.06 10.25 -39.23
N PRO A 216 -6.84 10.60 -39.68
CA PRO A 216 -5.66 9.73 -39.56
C PRO A 216 -5.24 9.53 -38.11
N HIS A 217 -5.38 10.54 -37.24
CA HIS A 217 -5.06 10.42 -35.82
C HIS A 217 -6.08 9.55 -35.07
N VAL A 218 -7.37 9.73 -35.34
CA VAL A 218 -8.44 8.88 -34.79
C VAL A 218 -8.30 7.43 -35.28
N LYS A 219 -8.02 7.22 -36.57
CA LYS A 219 -7.72 5.88 -37.11
C LYS A 219 -6.50 5.28 -36.45
N THR A 220 -5.41 6.03 -36.30
CA THR A 220 -4.17 5.55 -35.65
C THR A 220 -4.41 5.16 -34.20
N VAL A 221 -5.15 5.98 -33.45
CA VAL A 221 -5.54 5.64 -32.08
C VAL A 221 -6.38 4.35 -32.07
N LYS A 222 -7.38 4.25 -32.96
CA LYS A 222 -8.28 3.10 -33.03
C LYS A 222 -7.60 1.80 -33.46
N THR A 223 -6.65 1.84 -34.39
CA THR A 223 -6.05 0.64 -35.00
C THR A 223 -4.69 0.26 -34.43
N LYS A 224 -3.87 1.21 -33.99
CA LYS A 224 -2.54 0.91 -33.43
C LYS A 224 -2.51 0.97 -31.91
N TRP A 225 -3.06 2.02 -31.32
CA TRP A 225 -2.88 2.27 -29.88
C TRP A 225 -3.88 1.50 -29.03
N ILE A 226 -5.16 1.45 -29.41
CA ILE A 226 -6.18 0.69 -28.65
C ILE A 226 -5.84 -0.81 -28.60
N PRO A 227 -5.47 -1.48 -29.71
CA PRO A 227 -5.08 -2.89 -29.67
C PRO A 227 -3.76 -3.11 -28.94
N ALA A 228 -2.72 -2.31 -29.19
CA ALA A 228 -1.44 -2.46 -28.49
C ALA A 228 -1.58 -2.27 -26.98
N LEU A 229 -2.39 -1.29 -26.55
CA LEU A 229 -2.68 -1.10 -25.14
C LEU A 229 -3.49 -2.26 -24.57
N LYS A 230 -4.46 -2.80 -25.32
CA LYS A 230 -5.25 -3.97 -24.92
C LYS A 230 -4.37 -5.22 -24.79
N ASP A 231 -3.49 -5.47 -25.75
CA ASP A 231 -2.60 -6.64 -25.76
C ASP A 231 -1.56 -6.53 -24.63
N GLN A 232 -0.98 -5.34 -24.42
CA GLN A 232 -0.12 -5.10 -23.26
C GLN A 232 -0.87 -5.21 -21.93
N TRP A 233 -2.14 -4.82 -21.87
CA TRP A 233 -2.97 -5.02 -20.68
C TRP A 233 -3.32 -6.49 -20.45
N VAL A 234 -3.59 -7.25 -21.50
CA VAL A 234 -3.81 -8.70 -21.40
C VAL A 234 -2.52 -9.40 -20.95
N GLU A 235 -1.36 -9.02 -21.48
CA GLU A 235 -0.05 -9.58 -21.09
C GLU A 235 0.33 -9.23 -19.65
N ILE A 236 0.16 -7.97 -19.26
CA ILE A 236 0.41 -7.51 -17.89
C ILE A 236 -0.59 -8.17 -16.92
N SER A 237 -1.88 -8.23 -17.27
CA SER A 237 -2.88 -8.90 -16.43
C SER A 237 -2.57 -10.39 -16.30
N ALA A 238 -2.26 -11.11 -17.38
CA ALA A 238 -1.92 -12.54 -17.32
C ALA A 238 -0.68 -12.85 -16.46
N ASN A 239 0.31 -11.95 -16.45
CA ASN A 239 1.56 -12.15 -15.71
C ASN A 239 1.50 -11.64 -14.24
N VAL A 240 0.63 -10.66 -13.98
CA VAL A 240 0.46 -10.02 -12.66
C VAL A 240 -0.66 -10.67 -11.85
N GLU A 241 -1.74 -11.14 -12.49
CA GLU A 241 -2.88 -11.83 -11.85
C GLU A 241 -2.41 -12.98 -10.93
N PRO A 242 -1.59 -13.96 -11.36
CA PRO A 242 -1.13 -15.03 -10.48
C PRO A 242 -0.24 -14.53 -9.33
N ARG A 243 0.53 -13.45 -9.53
CA ARG A 243 1.36 -12.85 -8.47
C ARG A 243 0.53 -12.08 -7.44
N VAL A 244 -0.48 -11.35 -7.90
CA VAL A 244 -1.42 -10.63 -7.05
C VAL A 244 -2.28 -11.63 -6.28
N GLN A 245 -2.80 -12.67 -6.93
CA GLN A 245 -3.51 -13.77 -6.27
C GLN A 245 -2.64 -14.46 -5.21
N ALA A 246 -1.38 -14.76 -5.52
CA ALA A 246 -0.45 -15.35 -4.56
C ALA A 246 -0.11 -14.41 -3.38
N VAL A 247 0.05 -13.11 -3.64
CA VAL A 247 0.24 -12.11 -2.58
C VAL A 247 -1.03 -11.99 -1.74
N ILE A 248 -2.22 -11.92 -2.35
CA ILE A 248 -3.50 -11.88 -1.63
C ILE A 248 -3.65 -13.13 -0.75
N ALA A 249 -3.40 -14.32 -1.30
CA ALA A 249 -3.46 -15.57 -0.55
C ALA A 249 -2.48 -15.57 0.63
N LYS A 250 -1.21 -15.19 0.43
CA LYS A 250 -0.23 -15.08 1.51
C LYS A 250 -0.56 -13.98 2.51
N THR A 251 -1.17 -12.88 2.08
CA THR A 251 -1.54 -11.77 2.96
C THR A 251 -2.74 -12.16 3.80
N VAL A 252 -3.71 -12.89 3.24
CA VAL A 252 -4.85 -13.47 3.98
C VAL A 252 -4.37 -14.52 4.96
N GLU A 253 -3.47 -15.41 4.55
CA GLU A 253 -2.89 -16.45 5.43
C GLU A 253 -2.09 -15.84 6.58
N THR A 254 -1.22 -14.87 6.30
CA THR A 254 -0.46 -14.16 7.35
C THR A 254 -1.36 -13.28 8.23
N TYR A 255 -2.44 -12.72 7.68
CA TYR A 255 -3.44 -11.98 8.44
C TYR A 255 -4.23 -12.88 9.38
N GLU A 256 -4.72 -14.03 8.91
CA GLU A 256 -5.44 -14.99 9.76
C GLU A 256 -4.50 -15.58 10.81
N ALA A 257 -3.26 -15.96 10.46
CA ALA A 257 -2.26 -16.42 11.43
C ALA A 257 -1.91 -15.35 12.48
N SER A 258 -1.80 -14.09 12.06
CA SER A 258 -1.59 -12.96 12.98
C SER A 258 -2.80 -12.72 13.87
N LYS A 259 -4.01 -12.74 13.30
CA LYS A 259 -5.26 -12.63 14.05
C LYS A 259 -5.39 -13.75 15.07
N ASP A 260 -5.09 -14.99 14.72
CA ASP A 260 -5.11 -16.13 15.65
C ASP A 260 -4.05 -15.98 16.75
N ALA A 261 -2.85 -15.48 16.43
CA ALA A 261 -1.80 -15.23 17.42
C ALA A 261 -2.11 -14.06 18.38
N VAL A 262 -2.80 -13.02 17.88
CA VAL A 262 -3.12 -11.81 18.63
C VAL A 262 -4.44 -11.93 19.40
N THR A 263 -5.39 -12.75 18.94
CA THR A 263 -6.67 -13.01 19.60
C THR A 263 -6.54 -13.36 21.09
N PRO A 264 -5.68 -14.31 21.54
CA PRO A 264 -5.53 -14.60 22.97
C PRO A 264 -4.99 -13.40 23.77
N HIS A 265 -4.17 -12.54 23.16
CA HIS A 265 -3.65 -11.34 23.79
C HIS A 265 -4.73 -10.26 23.91
N ILE A 266 -5.58 -10.10 22.88
CA ILE A 266 -6.75 -9.20 22.93
C ILE A 266 -7.74 -9.66 23.99
N ILE A 267 -8.00 -10.97 24.09
CA ILE A 267 -8.88 -11.54 25.13
C ILE A 267 -8.29 -11.25 26.52
N LYS A 268 -6.99 -11.50 26.72
CA LYS A 268 -6.31 -11.22 27.98
C LYS A 268 -6.32 -9.73 28.35
N LEU A 269 -6.11 -8.84 27.38
CA LEU A 269 -6.14 -7.39 27.58
C LEU A 269 -7.57 -6.90 27.88
N LYS A 270 -8.58 -7.50 27.24
CA LYS A 270 -9.99 -7.26 27.53
C LYS A 270 -10.35 -7.74 28.95
N GLU A 271 -9.95 -8.94 29.34
CA GLU A 271 -10.16 -9.49 30.68
C GLU A 271 -9.46 -8.66 31.77
N GLN A 272 -8.27 -8.14 31.48
CA GLN A 272 -7.54 -7.26 32.39
C GLN A 272 -8.12 -5.84 32.45
N ALA A 273 -8.68 -5.34 31.35
CA ALA A 273 -9.31 -4.03 31.28
C ALA A 273 -10.76 -4.03 31.79
N ASP A 274 -11.43 -5.18 31.79
CA ASP A 274 -12.84 -5.32 32.19
C ASP A 274 -13.11 -4.80 33.62
N PRO A 275 -12.29 -5.09 34.64
CA PRO A 275 -12.45 -4.54 35.98
C PRO A 275 -12.41 -3.00 36.00
N TYR A 276 -11.45 -2.42 35.28
CA TYR A 276 -11.31 -0.96 35.17
C TYR A 276 -12.46 -0.32 34.40
N LEU A 277 -12.92 -0.94 33.31
CA LEU A 277 -14.09 -0.50 32.56
C LEU A 277 -15.37 -0.61 33.40
N GLN A 278 -15.50 -1.66 34.22
CA GLN A 278 -16.64 -1.80 35.13
C GLN A 278 -16.61 -0.74 36.25
N GLU A 279 -15.46 -0.44 36.83
CA GLU A 279 -15.32 0.64 37.81
C GLU A 279 -15.60 2.01 37.18
N PHE A 280 -15.04 2.29 36.02
CA PHE A 280 -15.34 3.51 35.28
C PHE A 280 -16.83 3.60 34.92
N ARG A 281 -17.47 2.48 34.57
CA ARG A 281 -18.92 2.42 34.29
C ARG A 281 -19.75 2.64 35.55
N LYS A 282 -19.31 2.17 36.73
CA LYS A 282 -19.94 2.47 38.02
C LYS A 282 -19.86 3.96 38.35
N ILE A 283 -18.71 4.59 38.10
CA ILE A 283 -18.48 6.01 38.35
C ILE A 283 -19.27 6.88 37.36
N SER A 284 -19.24 6.52 36.06
CA SER A 284 -19.83 7.34 34.99
C SER A 284 -21.34 7.18 34.83
N ARG A 285 -21.91 6.01 35.15
CA ARG A 285 -23.37 5.76 35.09
C ARG A 285 -24.22 6.86 35.73
N PRO A 286 -24.00 7.28 37.00
CA PRO A 286 -24.84 8.31 37.61
C PRO A 286 -24.76 9.65 36.87
N TYR A 287 -23.60 10.01 36.30
CA TYR A 287 -23.45 11.23 35.51
C TYR A 287 -24.12 11.13 34.13
N ILE A 288 -23.99 9.97 33.45
CA ILE A 288 -24.67 9.71 32.18
C ILE A 288 -26.19 9.72 32.40
N ASP A 289 -26.67 9.12 33.49
CA ASP A 289 -28.09 9.09 33.86
C ASP A 289 -28.58 10.50 34.22
N GLN A 290 -27.79 11.31 34.93
CA GLN A 290 -28.13 12.72 35.19
C GLN A 290 -28.22 13.54 33.90
N VAL A 291 -27.27 13.38 32.98
CA VAL A 291 -27.30 14.07 31.67
C VAL A 291 -28.48 13.57 30.84
N ALA A 292 -28.76 12.26 30.83
CA ALA A 292 -29.90 11.69 30.12
C ALA A 292 -31.23 12.18 30.70
N VAL A 293 -31.37 12.25 32.02
CA VAL A 293 -32.57 12.78 32.71
C VAL A 293 -32.74 14.27 32.45
N ALA A 294 -31.67 15.06 32.56
CA ALA A 294 -31.70 16.50 32.27
C ALA A 294 -32.00 16.78 30.79
N ALA A 295 -31.46 15.98 29.87
CA ALA A 295 -31.69 16.13 28.45
C ALA A 295 -33.06 15.58 27.99
N ARG A 296 -33.66 14.64 28.74
CA ARG A 296 -34.93 13.99 28.41
C ARG A 296 -36.05 14.97 28.02
N PRO A 297 -36.40 16.00 28.82
CA PRO A 297 -37.46 16.93 28.46
C PRO A 297 -37.11 17.77 27.23
N HIS A 298 -35.83 18.10 27.02
CA HIS A 298 -35.40 18.85 25.84
C HIS A 298 -35.47 18.00 24.58
N VAL A 299 -34.99 16.76 24.62
CA VAL A 299 -35.05 15.81 23.50
C VAL A 299 -36.49 15.48 23.15
N GLU A 300 -37.36 15.27 24.15
CA GLU A 300 -38.79 15.04 23.94
C GLU A 300 -39.47 16.26 23.33
N LYS A 301 -39.19 17.47 23.84
CA LYS A 301 -39.70 18.73 23.27
C LYS A 301 -39.21 18.95 21.83
N PHE A 302 -37.94 18.68 21.54
CA PHE A 302 -37.41 18.73 20.18
C PHE A 302 -38.11 17.70 19.27
N ARG A 303 -38.31 16.47 19.76
CA ARG A 303 -38.97 15.40 19.00
C ARG A 303 -40.44 15.70 18.73
N THR A 304 -41.19 16.23 19.69
CA THR A 304 -42.59 16.63 19.49
C THR A 304 -42.70 17.81 18.53
N THR A 305 -41.81 18.81 18.66
CA THR A 305 -41.78 19.98 17.77
C THR A 305 -41.39 19.61 16.34
N LEU A 306 -40.47 18.65 16.16
CA LEU A 306 -40.03 18.17 14.84
C LEU A 306 -40.93 17.09 14.24
N LYS A 307 -41.85 16.50 15.01
CA LYS A 307 -42.77 15.45 14.55
C LYS A 307 -43.57 15.82 13.29
N PRO A 308 -44.22 17.00 13.18
CA PRO A 308 -44.94 17.35 11.96
C PRO A 308 -43.99 17.52 10.75
N TYR A 309 -42.84 18.16 10.94
CA TYR A 309 -41.85 18.37 9.88
C TYR A 309 -41.21 17.07 9.39
N THR A 310 -40.96 16.11 10.29
CA THR A 310 -40.43 14.80 9.93
C THR A 310 -41.46 13.96 9.19
N GLN A 311 -42.74 14.01 9.58
CA GLN A 311 -43.81 13.35 8.84
C GLN A 311 -44.00 13.93 7.44
N GLU A 312 -44.00 15.26 7.32
CA GLU A 312 -44.08 15.95 6.03
C GLU A 312 -42.87 15.65 5.14
N ALA A 313 -41.66 15.65 5.71
CA ALA A 313 -40.45 15.27 5.00
C ALA A 313 -40.47 13.81 4.51
N VAL A 314 -41.00 12.87 5.30
CA VAL A 314 -41.17 11.47 4.89
C VAL A 314 -42.16 11.36 3.73
N VAL A 315 -43.28 12.08 3.77
CA VAL A 315 -44.27 12.09 2.69
C VAL A 315 -43.69 12.71 1.42
N ALA A 316 -43.01 13.85 1.53
CA ALA A 316 -42.35 14.52 0.40
C ALA A 316 -41.25 13.64 -0.21
N TYR A 317 -40.45 12.98 0.63
CA TYR A 317 -39.42 12.04 0.20
C TYR A 317 -40.01 10.80 -0.49
N GLY A 318 -41.13 10.27 0.01
CA GLY A 318 -41.87 9.18 -0.64
C GLY A 318 -42.35 9.56 -2.04
N LYS A 319 -42.97 10.73 -2.20
CA LYS A 319 -43.40 11.27 -3.52
C LYS A 319 -42.21 11.50 -4.46
N PHE A 320 -41.10 11.99 -3.91
CA PHE A 320 -39.86 12.17 -4.67
C PHE A 320 -39.29 10.84 -5.15
N LEU A 321 -39.21 9.82 -4.28
CA LEU A 321 -38.72 8.49 -4.65
C LEU A 321 -39.60 7.83 -5.71
N GLU A 322 -40.92 7.97 -5.62
CA GLU A 322 -41.84 7.42 -6.62
C GLU A 322 -41.63 8.11 -7.99
N SER A 323 -41.47 9.44 -7.99
CA SER A 323 -41.18 10.22 -9.19
C SER A 323 -39.81 9.89 -9.79
N ALA A 324 -38.79 9.76 -8.94
CA ALA A 324 -37.45 9.37 -9.31
C ALA A 324 -37.42 7.94 -9.89
N SER A 325 -38.17 7.01 -9.32
CA SER A 325 -38.31 5.65 -9.84
C SER A 325 -38.95 5.64 -11.23
N LYS A 326 -40.07 6.37 -11.43
CA LYS A 326 -40.71 6.51 -12.75
C LYS A 326 -39.75 7.11 -13.79
N TYR A 327 -39.04 8.18 -13.42
CA TYR A 327 -38.07 8.82 -14.31
C TYR A 327 -36.86 7.91 -14.61
N HIS A 328 -36.37 7.18 -13.61
CA HIS A 328 -35.29 6.20 -13.78
C HIS A 328 -35.65 5.15 -14.82
N THR A 329 -36.85 4.57 -14.74
CA THR A 329 -37.34 3.61 -15.75
C THR A 329 -37.44 4.24 -17.15
N GLN A 330 -37.95 5.47 -17.27
CA GLN A 330 -37.99 6.17 -18.57
C GLN A 330 -36.60 6.42 -19.15
N VAL A 331 -35.63 6.77 -18.31
CA VAL A 331 -34.24 6.96 -18.74
C VAL A 331 -33.60 5.64 -19.10
N GLN A 332 -33.88 4.55 -18.38
CA GLN A 332 -33.44 3.20 -18.76
C GLN A 332 -33.92 2.83 -20.16
N ASP A 333 -35.19 3.09 -20.49
CA ASP A 333 -35.73 2.79 -21.81
C ASP A 333 -35.05 3.61 -22.92
N LYS A 334 -34.84 4.91 -22.70
CA LYS A 334 -34.13 5.79 -23.66
C LYS A 334 -32.65 5.43 -23.81
N VAL A 335 -31.97 5.11 -22.71
CA VAL A 335 -30.56 4.69 -22.72
C VAL A 335 -30.42 3.34 -23.43
N LYS A 336 -31.33 2.40 -23.17
CA LYS A 336 -31.39 1.10 -23.85
C LYS A 336 -31.63 1.26 -25.34
N GLU A 337 -32.54 2.15 -25.74
CA GLU A 337 -32.80 2.47 -27.15
C GLU A 337 -31.54 3.03 -27.84
N LYS A 338 -30.91 4.04 -27.25
CA LYS A 338 -29.68 4.67 -27.78
C LYS A 338 -28.47 3.74 -27.82
N LEU A 339 -28.30 2.89 -26.80
CA LEU A 339 -27.22 1.91 -26.78
C LEU A 339 -27.44 0.83 -27.84
N LYS A 340 -28.69 0.42 -28.11
CA LYS A 340 -29.01 -0.57 -29.15
C LYS A 340 -28.98 0.00 -30.57
N SER A 341 -29.18 1.31 -30.76
CA SER A 341 -29.22 1.95 -32.08
C SER A 341 -27.85 2.10 -32.75
N HIS A 342 -26.73 2.00 -32.02
CA HIS A 342 -25.38 2.08 -32.58
C HIS A 342 -24.64 0.74 -32.53
N GLU A 343 -24.00 0.35 -33.63
CA GLU A 343 -23.26 -0.91 -33.77
C GLU A 343 -22.15 -1.08 -32.70
N LEU A 344 -21.50 0.02 -32.31
CA LEU A 344 -20.43 0.02 -31.30
C LEU A 344 -20.93 -0.05 -29.85
N THR A 345 -22.17 0.33 -29.56
CA THR A 345 -22.69 0.30 -28.18
C THR A 345 -23.65 -0.85 -27.95
N ARG A 346 -24.11 -1.50 -29.03
CA ARG A 346 -25.07 -2.61 -28.99
C ARG A 346 -24.57 -3.80 -28.17
N HIS A 347 -23.28 -4.10 -28.25
CA HIS A 347 -22.67 -5.22 -27.52
C HIS A 347 -22.40 -4.92 -26.03
N ILE A 348 -22.41 -3.65 -25.64
CA ILE A 348 -22.20 -3.19 -24.25
C ILE A 348 -23.53 -2.83 -23.56
N ALA A 349 -24.66 -2.95 -24.27
CA ALA A 349 -26.01 -2.66 -23.78
C ALA A 349 -26.53 -3.73 -22.78
N THR A 350 -25.73 -4.06 -21.77
CA THR A 350 -26.09 -4.99 -20.70
C THR A 350 -27.13 -4.35 -19.76
N LYS A 351 -27.95 -5.19 -19.12
CA LYS A 351 -29.00 -4.73 -18.19
C LYS A 351 -28.41 -3.88 -17.06
N GLU A 352 -27.24 -4.27 -16.56
CA GLU A 352 -26.50 -3.55 -15.52
C GLU A 352 -26.02 -2.18 -15.99
N LEU A 353 -25.40 -2.06 -17.18
CA LEU A 353 -24.92 -0.77 -17.68
C LEU A 353 -26.07 0.21 -17.93
N ILE A 354 -27.20 -0.27 -18.47
CA ILE A 354 -28.41 0.54 -18.67
C ILE A 354 -28.92 1.07 -17.32
N TRP A 355 -28.95 0.20 -16.30
CA TRP A 355 -29.39 0.57 -14.96
C TRP A 355 -28.45 1.60 -14.32
N PHE A 356 -27.12 1.39 -14.37
CA PHE A 356 -26.13 2.32 -13.84
C PHE A 356 -26.12 3.66 -14.58
N SER A 357 -26.26 3.66 -15.90
CA SER A 357 -26.30 4.87 -16.71
C SER A 357 -27.54 5.71 -16.41
N ALA A 358 -28.70 5.08 -16.24
CA ALA A 358 -29.92 5.76 -15.83
C ALA A 358 -29.81 6.32 -14.41
N SER A 359 -29.21 5.57 -13.48
CA SER A 359 -28.94 6.05 -12.11
C SER A 359 -27.99 7.25 -12.11
N ALA A 360 -26.93 7.23 -12.92
CA ALA A 360 -25.97 8.33 -13.04
C ALA A 360 -26.63 9.60 -13.58
N LEU A 361 -27.47 9.49 -14.63
CA LEU A 361 -28.22 10.61 -15.19
C LEU A 361 -29.21 11.21 -14.18
N LEU A 362 -29.82 10.38 -13.32
CA LEU A 362 -30.71 10.83 -12.26
C LEU A 362 -29.96 11.52 -11.11
N ALA A 363 -28.74 11.07 -10.79
CA ALA A 363 -27.92 11.65 -9.72
C ALA A 363 -27.35 13.04 -10.05
N LEU A 364 -27.12 13.36 -11.34
CA LEU A 364 -26.50 14.62 -11.77
C LEU A 364 -27.27 15.88 -11.31
N PRO A 365 -28.59 15.99 -11.49
CA PRO A 365 -29.39 17.10 -10.93
C PRO A 365 -29.31 17.20 -9.41
N VAL A 366 -29.34 16.07 -8.70
CA VAL A 366 -29.27 16.04 -7.23
C VAL A 366 -27.92 16.57 -6.73
N ILE A 367 -26.82 16.13 -7.36
CA ILE A 367 -25.47 16.62 -7.05
C ILE A 367 -25.33 18.11 -7.39
N PHE A 368 -25.91 18.56 -8.49
CA PHE A 368 -25.88 19.97 -8.89
C PHE A 368 -26.63 20.86 -7.89
N LEU A 369 -27.83 20.44 -7.45
CA LEU A 369 -28.59 21.12 -6.40
C LEU A 369 -27.84 21.13 -5.06
N LEU A 370 -27.20 20.03 -4.69
CA LEU A 370 -26.38 19.95 -3.48
C LEU A 370 -25.17 20.89 -3.56
N LYS A 371 -24.52 21.00 -4.73
CA LYS A 371 -23.44 21.98 -4.94
C LYS A 371 -23.95 23.43 -4.94
N LEU A 372 -25.11 23.72 -5.49
CA LEU A 372 -25.71 25.06 -5.42
C LEU A 372 -26.06 25.45 -3.98
N SER A 373 -26.64 24.52 -3.21
CA SER A 373 -26.95 24.75 -1.80
C SER A 373 -25.68 25.01 -0.97
N THR A 374 -24.61 24.25 -1.17
CA THR A 374 -23.32 24.50 -0.47
C THR A 374 -22.67 25.83 -0.83
N VAL A 375 -22.90 26.37 -2.04
CA VAL A 375 -22.44 27.71 -2.44
C VAL A 375 -23.28 28.80 -1.78
N LEU A 376 -24.60 28.63 -1.72
CA LEU A 376 -25.53 29.60 -1.13
C LEU A 376 -25.44 29.65 0.40
N PHE A 377 -25.19 28.52 1.07
CA PHE A 377 -25.07 28.43 2.53
C PHE A 377 -23.63 28.58 3.05
N ARG A 378 -22.63 28.76 2.17
CA ARG A 378 -21.27 29.11 2.60
C ARG A 378 -21.24 30.56 3.09
N LYS A 379 -21.29 30.75 4.42
CA LYS A 379 -20.96 32.04 5.04
C LYS A 379 -19.55 32.45 4.59
N LYS A 380 -19.44 33.66 4.05
CA LYS A 380 -18.19 34.29 3.63
C LYS A 380 -17.23 34.32 4.82
N ALA A 381 -16.06 33.68 4.70
CA ALA A 381 -15.04 33.78 5.73
C ALA A 381 -14.61 35.25 5.87
N THR A 382 -14.84 35.83 7.04
CA THR A 382 -14.36 37.15 7.42
C THR A 382 -12.83 37.14 7.34
N LYS A 383 -12.26 37.93 6.42
CA LYS A 383 -10.80 38.15 6.39
C LYS A 383 -10.40 38.93 7.65
N PRO A 384 -9.32 38.56 8.36
CA PRO A 384 -8.84 39.36 9.47
C PRO A 384 -8.35 40.72 8.94
N VAL A 385 -8.80 41.79 9.60
CA VAL A 385 -8.38 43.16 9.32
C VAL A 385 -6.87 43.24 9.57
N ARG A 386 -6.12 43.55 8.51
CA ARG A 386 -4.68 43.82 8.59
C ARG A 386 -4.52 45.17 9.30
N SER A 387 -3.99 45.16 10.52
CA SER A 387 -3.66 46.39 11.25
C SER A 387 -2.64 47.20 10.45
N SER A 388 -2.99 48.43 10.06
CA SER A 388 -2.06 49.38 9.46
C SER A 388 -1.07 49.85 10.54
N GLN A 389 0.18 49.40 10.45
CA GLN A 389 1.26 49.97 11.24
C GLN A 389 1.51 51.42 10.83
N SER A 390 1.35 52.28 11.84
CA SER A 390 1.67 53.70 11.92
C SER A 390 2.88 54.13 11.07
N SER A 391 2.63 54.98 10.07
CA SER A 391 3.66 55.81 9.46
C SER A 391 3.91 57.04 10.34
N ARG A 392 5.17 57.12 10.75
CA ARG A 392 5.76 58.06 11.70
C ARG A 392 5.68 59.50 11.15
N ARG A 393 5.18 60.42 11.98
CA ARG A 393 5.23 61.89 11.81
C ARG A 393 6.60 62.38 11.32
N LYS A 394 6.61 63.24 10.31
CA LYS A 394 7.61 64.32 10.19
C LYS A 394 6.94 65.58 9.66
N GLY A 395 7.09 66.65 10.44
CA GLY A 395 6.32 67.87 10.34
C GLY A 395 6.80 68.88 9.29
N LYS A 396 5.84 69.73 8.91
CA LYS A 396 5.95 71.10 8.37
C LYS A 396 7.35 71.71 8.29
N ARG A 397 7.68 72.24 7.12
CA ARG A 397 8.01 73.66 6.92
C ARG A 397 7.60 74.11 5.51
N VAL A 398 7.27 75.39 5.41
CA VAL A 398 6.54 76.09 4.37
C VAL A 398 7.41 77.30 3.94
N HIS A 399 7.40 77.61 2.62
CA HIS A 399 7.89 78.80 1.86
C HIS A 399 9.41 79.11 1.88
N SER A 400 10.06 79.67 0.85
CA SER A 400 9.73 80.54 -0.32
C SER A 400 10.61 80.13 -1.54
N GLU A 401 10.50 80.58 -2.80
CA GLU A 401 9.81 81.66 -3.52
C GLU A 401 9.12 81.11 -4.79
#